data_AF-A0A0F9I258-F1
#
_entry.id   AF-A0A0F9I258-F1
#
_cell.length_a   1.000
_cell.length_b   1.000
_cell.length_c   1.000
_cell.angle_alpha   90.00
_cell.angle_beta   90.00
_cell.angle_gamma   90.00
#
_symmetry.space_group_name_H-M   'P 1'
#
loop_
_entity.id
_entity.type
_entity.pdbx_description
1 polymer ?
#
loop_
_entity_poly.entity_id
_entity_poly.type
_entity_poly.pdbx_seq_one_letter_code
_entity_poly.pdbx_strand_id
1 'polypeptide(L)' 'MDCYDTIVFYCPDCGYEIPTQSKGGECLLQNFPHTAVPGDVASDCNRHTPVICQCGSKWVFDHPKTVCLTLRKVN' A
#
# COMPACT_ATOMS: atom_id res chain seq x y z
N MET A 1 -15.68 -3.72 15.01
CA MET A 1 -14.23 -3.61 15.18
C MET A 1 -13.63 -4.19 13.93
N ASP A 2 -13.08 -3.36 13.06
CA ASP A 2 -12.52 -3.79 11.78
C ASP A 2 -11.02 -4.06 11.96
N CYS A 3 -10.59 -5.28 11.66
CA CYS A 3 -9.19 -5.68 11.66
C CYS A 3 -8.65 -5.57 10.23
N TYR A 4 -7.68 -4.69 9.99
CA TYR A 4 -7.02 -4.50 8.71
C TYR A 4 -5.56 -4.11 8.92
N ASP A 5 -4.72 -4.37 7.93
CA ASP A 5 -3.38 -3.83 7.86
C ASP A 5 -3.43 -2.39 7.34
N THR A 6 -2.52 -1.55 7.82
CA THR A 6 -2.43 -0.14 7.42
C THR A 6 -1.13 0.09 6.66
N ILE A 7 -1.21 0.73 5.51
CA ILE A 7 -0.05 1.21 4.78
C ILE A 7 0.06 2.72 4.97
N VAL A 8 1.25 3.18 5.33
CA VAL A 8 1.53 4.61 5.54
C VAL A 8 2.30 5.16 4.34
N PHE A 9 1.66 6.08 3.63
CA PHE A 9 2.27 6.88 2.57
C PHE A 9 2.59 8.29 3.08
N TYR A 10 3.53 8.97 2.43
CA TYR A 10 3.81 10.39 2.68
C TYR A 10 3.47 11.19 1.44
N CYS A 11 2.71 12.28 1.61
CA CYS A 11 2.39 13.18 0.51
C CYS A 11 3.68 13.81 -0.03
N PRO A 12 4.00 13.68 -1.33
CA PRO A 12 5.17 14.31 -1.93
C PRO A 12 5.18 15.85 -1.82
N ASP A 13 4.00 16.48 -1.78
CA ASP A 13 3.89 17.95 -1.79
C ASP A 13 4.07 18.58 -0.40
N CYS A 14 3.53 17.94 0.64
CA CYS A 14 3.48 18.52 1.99
C CYS A 14 4.08 17.64 3.09
N GLY A 15 4.50 16.42 2.77
CA GLY A 15 5.04 15.45 3.72
C GLY A 15 4.02 14.86 4.70
N TYR A 16 2.73 15.17 4.55
CA TYR A 16 1.69 14.67 5.45
C TYR A 16 1.49 13.16 5.29
N GLU A 17 1.24 12.47 6.41
CA GLU A 17 0.97 11.04 6.44
C GLU A 17 -0.42 10.71 5.89
N ILE A 18 -0.45 9.77 4.94
CA ILE A 18 -1.67 9.28 4.30
C ILE A 18 -1.81 7.80 4.65
N PRO A 19 -2.50 7.46 5.76
CA PRO A 19 -2.78 6.08 6.12
C PRO A 19 -3.86 5.49 5.20
N THR A 20 -3.61 4.30 4.68
CA THR A 20 -4.53 3.56 3.81
C THR A 20 -4.74 2.16 4.35
N GLN A 21 -5.98 1.69 4.36
CA GLN A 21 -6.30 0.35 4.86
C GLN A 21 -6.22 -0.67 3.73
N SER A 22 -5.62 -1.82 4.01
CA SER A 22 -5.65 -2.99 3.14
C SER A 22 -6.37 -4.14 3.84
N LYS A 23 -7.26 -4.81 3.10
CA LYS A 23 -7.88 -6.07 3.52
C LYS A 23 -7.35 -7.25 2.71
N GLY A 24 -6.25 -7.06 1.97
CA GLY A 24 -5.56 -8.11 1.22
C GLY A 24 -4.55 -8.84 2.08
N GLY A 25 -4.39 -10.14 1.85
CA GLY A 25 -3.45 -10.99 2.59
C GLY A 25 -3.98 -11.51 3.93
N GLU A 26 -3.07 -12.04 4.76
CA GLU A 26 -3.39 -12.35 6.15
C GLU A 26 -3.49 -11.05 6.96
N CYS A 27 -4.60 -10.85 7.66
CA CYS A 27 -4.79 -9.66 8.49
C CYS A 27 -3.90 -9.75 9.74
N LEU A 28 -2.73 -9.12 9.67
CA LEU A 28 -1.75 -9.13 10.77
C LEU A 28 -1.91 -7.94 11.73
N LEU A 29 -2.82 -7.00 11.42
CA LEU A 29 -3.02 -5.75 12.18
C LEU A 29 -1.74 -4.92 12.27
N GLN A 30 -0.92 -4.96 11.23
CA GLN A 30 0.37 -4.30 11.17
C GLN A 30 0.34 -3.02 10.35
N ASN A 31 1.30 -2.16 10.65
CA ASN A 31 1.56 -0.95 9.88
C ASN A 31 2.77 -1.19 8.98
N PHE A 32 2.57 -1.08 7.68
CA PHE A 32 3.63 -1.21 6.68
C PHE A 32 4.00 0.18 6.13
N PRO A 33 5.30 0.53 6.04
CA PRO A 33 5.69 1.69 5.26
C PRO A 33 5.48 1.39 3.77
N HIS A 34 5.12 2.41 2.98
CA HIS A 34 4.89 2.25 1.53
C HIS A 34 6.08 1.63 0.76
N THR A 35 7.30 1.68 1.30
CA THR A 35 8.51 1.11 0.71
C THR A 35 8.70 -0.39 0.99
N ALA A 36 7.96 -0.97 1.95
CA ALA A 36 8.10 -2.36 2.38
C ALA A 36 6.74 -3.00 2.66
N VAL A 37 5.84 -2.90 1.68
CA VAL A 37 4.51 -3.52 1.75
C VAL A 37 4.57 -4.92 1.11
N PRO A 38 4.06 -5.96 1.77
CA PRO A 38 3.84 -7.27 1.14
C PRO A 38 2.98 -7.16 -0.12
N GLY A 39 3.28 -7.94 -1.16
CA GLY A 39 2.61 -7.81 -2.46
C GLY A 39 1.11 -8.12 -2.43
N ASP A 40 0.70 -9.05 -1.57
CA ASP A 40 -0.70 -9.39 -1.29
C ASP A 40 -1.44 -8.26 -0.57
N VAL A 41 -0.81 -7.62 0.43
CA VAL A 41 -1.33 -6.44 1.12
C VAL A 41 -1.44 -5.25 0.14
N ALA A 42 -0.44 -5.04 -0.73
CA ALA A 42 -0.46 -3.95 -1.71
C ALA A 42 -1.54 -4.09 -2.80
N SER A 43 -1.97 -5.33 -3.09
CA SER A 43 -2.93 -5.61 -4.16
C SER A 43 -4.35 -5.05 -3.91
N ASP A 44 -4.72 -4.83 -2.64
CA ASP A 44 -6.06 -4.41 -2.26
C ASP A 44 -6.20 -2.88 -2.07
N CYS A 45 -5.08 -2.16 -2.06
CA CYS A 45 -5.03 -0.71 -1.76
C CYS A 45 -5.71 0.15 -2.82
N ASN A 46 -5.78 -0.34 -4.06
CA ASN A 46 -6.27 0.45 -5.17
C ASN A 46 -7.80 0.68 -5.13
N ARG A 47 -8.55 -0.07 -4.31
CA ARG A 47 -10.02 0.05 -4.19
C ARG A 47 -10.49 1.37 -3.58
N HIS A 48 -9.61 2.09 -2.87
CA HIS A 48 -9.93 3.34 -2.18
C HIS A 48 -9.33 4.59 -2.86
N THR A 49 -8.95 4.47 -4.14
CA THR A 49 -8.47 5.61 -4.92
C THR A 49 -9.62 6.45 -5.51
N PRO A 50 -9.43 7.78 -5.69
CA PRO A 50 -8.25 8.58 -5.33
C PRO A 50 -8.21 8.96 -3.85
N VAL A 51 -7.01 9.02 -3.28
CA VAL A 51 -6.80 9.50 -1.91
C VAL A 51 -6.53 11.00 -1.92
N ILE A 52 -7.26 11.74 -1.10
CA ILE A 52 -7.14 13.20 -1.00
C ILE A 52 -6.29 13.51 0.23
N CYS A 53 -5.15 14.16 0.01
CA CYS A 53 -4.31 14.66 1.10
C CYS A 53 -4.91 15.92 1.73
N GLN A 54 -4.55 16.23 2.98
CA GLN A 54 -4.97 17.46 3.66
C GLN A 54 -4.54 18.75 2.94
N CYS A 55 -3.48 18.70 2.11
CA CYS A 55 -3.08 19.83 1.28
C CYS A 55 -4.00 20.05 0.06
N GLY A 56 -4.96 19.16 -0.20
CA GLY A 56 -5.87 19.20 -1.34
C GLY A 56 -5.40 18.42 -2.57
N SER A 57 -4.16 17.92 -2.58
CA SER A 57 -3.63 17.08 -3.66
C SER A 57 -4.33 15.72 -3.70
N LYS A 58 -4.57 15.20 -4.91
CA LYS A 58 -5.20 13.89 -5.14
C LYS A 58 -4.17 12.90 -5.65
N TRP A 59 -4.08 11.75 -5.02
CA TRP A 59 -3.12 10.70 -5.34
C TRP A 59 -3.83 9.41 -5.72
N VAL A 60 -3.26 8.69 -6.67
CA VAL A 60 -3.70 7.35 -7.08
C VAL A 60 -2.55 6.40 -6.80
N PHE A 61 -2.86 5.22 -6.29
CA PHE A 61 -1.86 4.18 -6.09
C PHE A 61 -1.48 3.57 -7.44
N ASP A 62 -0.22 3.73 -7.82
CA ASP A 62 0.37 2.99 -8.93
C ASP A 62 1.17 1.82 -8.36
N HIS A 63 0.78 0.61 -8.75
CA HIS A 63 1.54 -0.59 -8.46
C HIS A 63 1.74 -1.34 -9.78
N PRO A 64 2.96 -1.81 -10.08
CA PRO A 64 3.20 -2.57 -11.30
C PRO A 64 2.34 -3.83 -11.26
N LYS A 65 1.38 -3.94 -12.19
CA LYS A 65 0.53 -5.14 -12.35
C LYS A 65 1.32 -6.38 -12.75
N THR A 66 2.54 -6.19 -13.24
CA THR A 66 3.38 -7.28 -13.75
C THR A 66 4.69 -7.32 -12.97
N VAL A 67 4.84 -8.34 -12.14
CA VAL A 67 6.11 -8.70 -11.51
C VAL A 67 6.78 -9.80 -12.33
N CYS A 68 8.01 -9.55 -12.78
CA CYS A 68 8.83 -10.57 -13.42
C CYS A 68 9.36 -11.53 -12.36
N LEU A 69 9.01 -12.82 -12.47
CA LEU A 69 9.53 -13.87 -11.60
C LEU A 69 10.78 -14.49 -12.22
N THR A 70 11.89 -14.46 -11.49
CA THR A 70 13.11 -15.21 -11.84
C THR A 70 13.20 -16.48 -11.00
N LEU A 71 13.36 -17.62 -11.68
CA LEU A 71 13.67 -18.89 -11.03
C LEU A 71 15.16 -18.91 -10.61
N ARG A 72 15.42 -19.35 -9.38
CA ARG A 72 16.77 -19.60 -8.88
C ARG A 72 16.89 -21.05 -8.44
N LYS A 73 17.98 -21.71 -8.82
CA LYS A 73 18.29 -23.09 -8.40
C LYS A 73 18.59 -23.08 -6.90
N VAL A 74 17.85 -23.90 -6.15
CA VAL A 74 18.18 -24.20 -4.76
C VAL A 74 19.12 -25.41 -4.80
N ASN A 75 20.35 -25.25 -4.29
CA ASN A 75 21.28 -26.37 -4.12
C ASN A 75 20.94 -27.15 -2.86
#